data_AF-A0A2K2FFY3-F1
#
_entry.id   AF-A0A2K2FFY3-F1
#
_cell.length_a   1.000
_cell.length_b   1.000
_cell.length_c   1.000
_cell.angle_alpha   90.00
_cell.angle_beta   90.00
_cell.angle_gamma   90.00
#
_symmetry.space_group_name_H-M   'P 1'
#
loop_
_entity.id
_entity.type
_entity.pdbx_description
1 polymer ?
#
loop_
_entity_poly.entity_id
_entity_poly.type
_entity_poly.pdbx_seq_one_letter_code
_entity_poly.pdbx_strand_id
1 'polypeptide(L)'
;MKCGKCSGTCPAFNDMDIHPHQFVSMVEKGKIKELMKSKSIWTCLSCFACVERCPRNVEPVKLIEAARLSVIRRQGENHLKADEIPALLDENIPQQAIVSAFRKYSK
;
A
#
# COMPACT_ATOMS: atom_id res chain seq x y z
N MET A 1 4.17 -23.42 6.33
CA MET A 1 5.37 -22.88 5.64
C MET A 1 4.98 -21.60 4.91
N LYS A 2 5.78 -20.52 4.99
CA LYS A 2 5.52 -19.24 4.31
C LYS A 2 6.56 -19.05 3.20
N CYS A 3 6.12 -18.92 1.94
CA CYS A 3 7.02 -19.00 0.76
C CYS A 3 7.63 -17.67 0.30
N GLY A 4 7.14 -16.51 0.78
CA GLY A 4 7.74 -15.19 0.48
C GLY A 4 7.58 -14.68 -0.96
N LYS A 5 6.98 -15.44 -1.89
CA LYS A 5 6.90 -15.10 -3.32
C LYS A 5 6.21 -13.76 -3.61
N CYS A 6 5.20 -13.40 -2.82
CA CYS A 6 4.54 -12.10 -2.90
C CYS A 6 5.48 -10.92 -2.62
N SER A 7 6.50 -11.12 -1.79
CA SER A 7 7.52 -10.10 -1.52
C SER A 7 8.62 -10.13 -2.58
N GLY A 8 9.06 -11.31 -3.01
CA GLY A 8 10.07 -11.42 -4.09
C GLY A 8 9.62 -10.86 -5.44
N THR A 9 8.32 -10.82 -5.72
CA THR A 9 7.77 -10.19 -6.94
C THR A 9 7.44 -8.72 -6.77
N CYS A 10 7.55 -8.15 -5.57
CA CYS A 10 7.08 -6.80 -5.30
C CYS A 10 8.09 -5.78 -5.89
N PRO A 11 7.67 -4.90 -6.82
CA PRO A 11 8.57 -3.90 -7.38
C PRO A 11 9.02 -2.85 -6.34
N ALA A 12 8.22 -2.65 -5.29
CA ALA A 12 8.51 -1.69 -4.23
C ALA A 12 9.17 -2.35 -3.00
N PHE A 13 9.71 -3.56 -3.14
CA PHE A 13 10.24 -4.34 -2.02
C PHE A 13 11.26 -3.57 -1.18
N ASN A 14 12.22 -2.91 -1.82
CA ASN A 14 13.30 -2.18 -1.16
C ASN A 14 12.82 -0.96 -0.37
N ASP A 15 11.68 -0.38 -0.74
CA ASP A 15 11.12 0.82 -0.12
C ASP A 15 10.09 0.50 0.97
N MET A 16 9.83 -0.78 1.22
CA MET A 16 8.86 -1.26 2.21
C MET A 16 9.55 -1.65 3.52
N ASP A 17 9.11 -1.07 4.63
CA ASP A 17 9.47 -1.46 6.00
C ASP A 17 8.81 -2.78 6.45
N ILE A 18 7.68 -3.17 5.85
CA ILE A 18 6.95 -4.42 6.08
C ILE A 18 6.56 -5.01 4.73
N HIS A 19 7.19 -6.11 4.35
CA HIS A 19 6.95 -6.72 3.05
C HIS A 19 5.63 -7.51 3.01
N PRO A 20 5.05 -7.76 1.81
CA PRO A 20 3.76 -8.43 1.66
C PRO A 20 3.56 -9.73 2.48
N HIS A 21 4.54 -10.63 2.55
CA HIS A 21 4.41 -11.87 3.33
C HIS A 21 4.42 -11.62 4.86
N GLN A 22 5.16 -10.60 5.31
CA GLN A 22 5.19 -10.17 6.72
C GLN A 22 3.86 -9.50 7.08
N PHE A 23 3.31 -8.71 6.16
CA PHE A 23 2.00 -8.06 6.33
C PHE A 23 0.90 -9.07 6.63
N VAL A 24 0.80 -10.14 5.82
CA VAL A 24 -0.13 -11.27 6.07
C VAL A 24 0.10 -11.85 7.47
N SER A 25 1.36 -12.11 7.81
CA SER A 25 1.73 -12.70 9.11
C SER A 25 1.36 -11.82 10.30
N MET A 26 1.38 -10.50 10.14
CA MET A 26 1.01 -9.56 11.20
C MET A 26 -0.50 -9.44 11.34
N VAL A 27 -1.25 -9.51 10.23
CA VAL A 27 -2.73 -9.60 10.28
C VAL A 27 -3.16 -10.87 11.01
N GLU A 28 -2.57 -12.02 10.70
CA GLU A 28 -2.85 -13.30 11.40
C GLU A 28 -2.62 -13.19 12.92
N LYS A 29 -1.65 -12.37 13.34
CA LYS A 29 -1.29 -12.14 14.75
C LYS A 29 -2.06 -10.99 15.41
N GLY A 30 -3.02 -10.37 14.71
CA GLY A 30 -3.80 -9.26 15.23
C GLY A 30 -3.03 -7.93 15.39
N LYS A 31 -1.84 -7.79 14.77
CA LYS A 31 -0.97 -6.60 14.90
C LYS A 31 -1.42 -5.43 14.01
N ILE A 32 -2.72 -5.15 13.98
CA ILE A 32 -3.33 -4.17 13.06
C ILE A 32 -2.84 -2.74 13.35
N LYS A 33 -2.70 -2.37 14.62
CA LYS A 33 -2.22 -1.03 15.01
C LYS A 33 -0.80 -0.73 14.51
N GLU A 34 0.08 -1.75 14.48
CA GLU A 34 1.44 -1.62 13.95
C GLU A 34 1.39 -1.44 12.42
N LEU A 35 0.57 -2.24 11.73
CA LEU A 35 0.41 -2.17 10.27
C LEU A 35 -0.11 -0.81 9.80
N MET A 36 -1.05 -0.22 10.54
CA MET A 36 -1.59 1.12 10.23
C MET A 36 -0.55 2.24 10.36
N LYS A 37 0.54 2.03 11.10
CA LYS A 37 1.62 3.01 11.25
C LYS A 37 2.77 2.79 10.26
N SER A 38 2.75 1.69 9.52
CA SER A 38 3.81 1.30 8.61
C SER A 38 3.82 2.17 7.35
N LYS A 39 5.01 2.52 6.86
CA LYS A 39 5.15 3.25 5.58
C LYS A 39 4.70 2.39 4.40
N SER A 40 4.80 1.07 4.53
CA SER A 40 4.45 0.09 3.50
C SER A 40 3.01 0.18 3.00
N ILE A 41 2.07 0.65 3.83
CA ILE A 41 0.71 0.89 3.36
C ILE A 41 0.69 1.96 2.27
N TRP A 42 1.58 2.95 2.33
CA TRP A 42 1.73 4.02 1.34
C TRP A 42 2.77 3.69 0.26
N THR A 43 3.73 2.81 0.52
CA THR A 43 4.68 2.36 -0.51
C THR A 43 4.05 1.38 -1.51
N CYS A 44 3.05 0.59 -1.09
CA CYS A 44 2.40 -0.39 -1.98
C CYS A 44 1.79 0.27 -3.23
N LEU A 45 2.23 -0.15 -4.43
CA LEU A 45 1.79 0.43 -5.71
C LEU A 45 0.41 -0.05 -6.18
N SER A 46 -0.22 -0.97 -5.44
CA SER A 46 -1.48 -1.62 -5.84
C SER A 46 -1.39 -2.20 -7.26
N CYS A 47 -0.24 -2.81 -7.62
CA CYS A 47 0.02 -3.41 -8.92
C CYS A 47 -0.42 -4.87 -9.05
N PHE A 48 -0.90 -5.48 -7.96
CA PHE A 48 -1.43 -6.86 -7.91
C PHE A 48 -0.47 -8.00 -8.27
N ALA A 49 0.83 -7.75 -8.53
CA ALA A 49 1.83 -8.80 -8.78
C ALA A 49 1.85 -9.88 -7.68
N CYS A 50 1.66 -9.48 -6.41
CA CYS A 50 1.60 -10.40 -5.28
C CYS A 50 0.40 -11.36 -5.31
N VAL A 51 -0.70 -11.01 -6.00
CA VAL A 51 -1.87 -11.87 -6.21
C VAL A 51 -1.57 -12.86 -7.32
N GLU A 52 -1.14 -12.35 -8.47
CA GLU A 52 -0.86 -13.15 -9.67
C GLU A 52 0.17 -14.25 -9.40
N ARG A 53 1.22 -13.95 -8.64
CA ARG A 53 2.28 -14.91 -8.34
C ARG A 53 2.01 -15.84 -7.16
N CYS A 54 0.90 -15.65 -6.43
CA CYS A 54 0.63 -16.41 -5.21
C CYS A 54 0.06 -17.80 -5.54
N PRO A 55 0.76 -18.90 -5.22
CA PRO A 55 0.24 -20.26 -5.47
C PRO A 55 -0.91 -20.67 -4.52
N ARG A 56 -1.27 -19.79 -3.57
CA ARG A 56 -2.26 -20.06 -2.51
C ARG A 56 -3.37 -19.02 -2.47
N ASN A 57 -3.40 -18.08 -3.42
CA ASN A 57 -4.40 -17.03 -3.53
C ASN A 57 -4.67 -16.25 -2.22
N VAL A 58 -3.61 -15.84 -1.51
CA VAL A 58 -3.70 -15.17 -0.19
C VAL A 58 -4.08 -13.68 -0.31
N GLU A 59 -3.82 -13.08 -1.47
CA GLU A 59 -4.14 -11.68 -1.78
C GLU A 59 -3.57 -10.60 -0.82
N PRO A 60 -2.24 -10.55 -0.55
CA PRO A 60 -1.66 -9.60 0.42
C PRO A 60 -2.01 -8.12 0.16
N VAL A 61 -2.13 -7.73 -1.11
CA VAL A 61 -2.53 -6.35 -1.48
C VAL A 61 -3.86 -5.96 -0.85
N LYS A 62 -4.86 -6.85 -0.78
CA LYS A 62 -6.16 -6.53 -0.17
C LYS A 62 -6.03 -6.20 1.32
N LEU A 63 -5.13 -6.88 2.02
CA LEU A 63 -4.84 -6.59 3.44
C LEU A 63 -4.16 -5.24 3.61
N ILE A 64 -3.20 -4.92 2.74
CA ILE A 64 -2.49 -3.64 2.75
C ILE A 64 -3.46 -2.49 2.44
N GLU A 65 -4.32 -2.65 1.44
CA GLU A 65 -5.38 -1.70 1.10
C GLU A 65 -6.34 -1.50 2.28
N ALA A 66 -6.79 -2.58 2.92
CA ALA A 66 -7.68 -2.49 4.08
C ALA A 66 -7.05 -1.71 5.24
N ALA A 67 -5.76 -1.94 5.54
CA ALA A 67 -5.04 -1.18 6.55
C ALA A 67 -4.90 0.29 6.17
N ARG A 68 -4.57 0.61 4.92
CA ARG A 68 -4.52 1.99 4.42
C ARG A 68 -5.88 2.69 4.59
N LEU A 69 -6.96 2.04 4.19
CA LEU A 69 -8.32 2.58 4.32
C LEU A 69 -8.73 2.80 5.77
N SER A 70 -8.24 1.97 6.68
CA SER A 70 -8.47 2.14 8.11
C SER A 70 -7.80 3.41 8.65
N VAL A 71 -6.76 3.91 7.99
CA VAL A 71 -6.09 5.18 8.30
C VAL A 71 -6.83 6.35 7.65
N ILE A 72 -7.01 6.34 6.33
CA ILE A 72 -7.65 7.43 5.56
C ILE A 72 -9.04 7.79 6.11
N ARG A 73 -9.82 6.78 6.53
CA ARG A 73 -11.18 7.01 7.06
C ARG A 73 -11.21 7.69 8.43
N ARG A 74 -10.07 7.85 9.10
CA ARG A 74 -10.00 8.62 10.35
C ARG A 74 -9.92 10.10 10.01
N GLN A 75 -10.68 10.91 10.74
CA GLN A 75 -10.72 12.35 10.52
C GLN A 75 -9.31 12.96 10.63
N GLY A 76 -8.88 13.64 9.57
CA GLY A 76 -7.58 14.33 9.53
C GLY A 76 -6.38 13.47 9.15
N GLU A 77 -6.55 12.17 8.91
CA GLU A 77 -5.44 11.22 8.65
C GLU A 77 -5.26 10.92 7.14
N ASN A 78 -5.77 11.79 6.26
CA ASN A 78 -5.52 11.69 4.83
C ASN A 78 -4.03 11.92 4.55
N HIS A 79 -3.41 10.98 3.82
CA HIS A 79 -1.99 11.07 3.50
C HIS A 79 -1.66 12.22 2.55
N LEU A 80 -2.59 12.56 1.66
CA LEU A 80 -2.50 13.69 0.74
C LEU A 80 -3.91 14.19 0.47
N LYS A 81 -4.15 15.49 0.69
CA LYS A 81 -5.44 16.12 0.38
C LYS A 81 -5.45 16.65 -1.05
N ALA A 82 -6.65 16.72 -1.64
CA ALA A 82 -6.82 17.13 -3.03
C ALA A 82 -6.36 18.58 -3.30
N ASP A 83 -6.53 19.46 -2.31
CA ASP A 83 -6.11 20.86 -2.34
C ASP A 83 -4.58 21.05 -2.27
N GLU A 84 -3.84 20.05 -1.78
CA GLU A 84 -2.37 20.08 -1.72
C GLU A 84 -1.73 19.71 -3.07
N ILE A 85 -2.46 19.01 -3.95
CA ILE A 85 -1.92 18.48 -5.21
C ILE A 85 -1.40 19.57 -6.16
N PRO A 86 -2.12 20.69 -6.42
CA PRO A 86 -1.64 21.73 -7.34
C PRO A 86 -0.25 22.28 -6.97
N ALA A 87 0.07 22.37 -5.67
CA ALA A 87 1.36 22.86 -5.19
C ALA A 87 2.51 21.85 -5.39
N LEU A 88 2.19 20.58 -5.63
CA LEU A 88 3.15 19.49 -5.85
C LEU A 88 3.38 19.20 -7.34
N LEU A 89 2.66 19.87 -8.25
CA LEU A 89 2.80 19.63 -9.69
C LEU A 89 4.02 20.34 -10.25
N ASP A 90 4.82 19.59 -11.03
CA ASP A 90 5.88 20.13 -11.88
C ASP A 90 5.77 19.59 -13.31
N GLU A 91 6.48 20.22 -14.24
CA GLU A 91 6.42 19.92 -15.68
C GLU A 91 6.87 18.50 -16.05
N ASN A 92 7.62 17.83 -15.17
CA ASN A 92 8.13 16.47 -15.37
C ASN A 92 7.20 15.42 -14.76
N ILE A 93 6.18 15.81 -13.99
CA ILE A 93 5.27 14.83 -13.38
C ILE A 93 4.37 14.22 -14.47
N PRO A 94 4.42 12.89 -14.66
CA PRO A 94 3.53 12.25 -15.61
C PRO A 94 2.08 12.32 -15.11
N GLN A 95 1.13 12.56 -16.01
CA GLN A 95 -0.30 12.62 -15.68
C GLN A 95 -0.79 11.35 -14.94
N GLN A 96 -0.20 10.20 -15.24
CA GLN A 96 -0.48 8.93 -14.58
C GLN A 96 -0.18 8.98 -13.07
N ALA A 97 0.86 9.72 -12.65
CA ALA A 97 1.18 9.88 -11.23
C ALA A 97 0.08 10.66 -10.50
N ILE A 98 -0.47 11.70 -11.13
CA ILE A 98 -1.60 12.49 -10.59
C ILE A 98 -2.83 11.60 -10.39
N VAL A 99 -3.22 10.84 -11.43
CA VAL A 99 -4.37 9.93 -11.36
C VAL A 99 -4.17 8.85 -10.29
N SER A 100 -2.96 8.30 -10.19
CA SER A 100 -2.61 7.30 -9.17
C SER A 100 -2.71 7.88 -7.75
N ALA A 101 -2.22 9.11 -7.54
CA ALA A 101 -2.30 9.81 -6.27
C ALA A 101 -3.76 10.03 -5.84
N PHE A 102 -4.61 10.57 -6.71
CA PHE A 102 -6.04 10.73 -6.43
C PHE A 102 -6.71 9.40 -6.11
N ARG A 103 -6.46 8.34 -6.90
CA ARG A 103 -7.02 7.01 -6.65
C ARG A 103 -6.66 6.45 -5.27
N LYS A 104 -5.45 6.75 -4.80
CA LYS A 104 -4.88 6.15 -3.59
C LYS A 104 -5.14 6.96 -2.32
N TYR A 105 -5.22 8.28 -2.43
CA TYR A 105 -5.25 9.20 -1.29
C TYR A 105 -6.56 9.98 -1.14
N SER A 106 -7.37 10.08 -2.19
CA SER A 106 -8.68 10.74 -2.13
C SER A 106 -9.79 9.70 -1.99
N LYS A 107 -10.33 9.52 -0.77
CA LYS A 107 -11.51 8.69 -0.51
C LYS A 107 -12.43 9.30 0.52
#